data_AF-T1G5A4-F1
#
_entry.id   AF-T1G5A4-F1
#
_cell.length_a   1.000
_cell.length_b   1.000
_cell.length_c   1.000
_cell.angle_alpha   90.00
_cell.angle_beta   90.00
_cell.angle_gamma   90.00
#
_symmetry.space_group_name_H-M   'P 1'
#
loop_
_entity.id
_entity.type
_entity.pdbx_description
1 polymer ?
#
loop_
_entity_poly.entity_id
_entity_poly.type
_entity_poly.pdbx_seq_one_letter_code
_entity_poly.pdbx_strand_id
1 'polypeptide(L)'
;MPKAVFRELYVAQMSNVSILFADIVGFTKMSSNKTAENLVDILNDLFGRFDKICLDSGCEKISTLGDCYYSVSGCPEPRIDHASCCVLMGLLVCRAIVQFDKVE
;
A
#
# COMPACT_ATOMS: atom_id res chain seq x y z
N MET A 1 -44.84 -5.73 -8.61
CA MET A 1 -43.56 -5.05 -8.90
C MET A 1 -42.44 -6.05 -8.65
N PRO A 2 -41.50 -6.26 -9.59
CA PRO A 2 -40.41 -7.19 -9.35
C PRO A 2 -39.48 -6.60 -8.27
N LYS A 3 -39.14 -7.40 -7.25
CA LYS A 3 -38.13 -7.05 -6.24
C LYS A 3 -36.79 -6.88 -6.97
N ALA A 4 -36.05 -5.83 -6.63
CA ALA A 4 -34.73 -5.55 -7.21
C ALA A 4 -33.83 -6.81 -7.14
N VAL A 5 -33.25 -7.18 -8.29
CA VAL A 5 -32.39 -8.36 -8.50
C VAL A 5 -30.93 -7.99 -8.24
N PHE A 6 -30.66 -7.18 -7.21
CA PHE A 6 -29.30 -6.70 -6.91
C PHE A 6 -28.86 -7.20 -5.54
N ARG A 7 -27.61 -7.66 -5.46
CA ARG A 7 -26.95 -8.02 -4.20
C ARG A 7 -26.68 -6.74 -3.41
N GLU A 8 -26.80 -6.82 -2.08
CA GLU A 8 -26.37 -5.72 -1.21
C GLU A 8 -24.87 -5.48 -1.36
N LEU A 9 -24.49 -4.23 -1.54
CA LEU A 9 -23.11 -3.77 -1.65
C LEU A 9 -22.86 -2.71 -0.57
N TYR A 10 -21.76 -2.87 0.16
CA TYR A 10 -21.33 -1.90 1.18
C TYR A 10 -20.34 -0.92 0.53
N VAL A 11 -20.86 0.23 0.11
CA VAL A 11 -20.06 1.28 -0.55
C VAL A 11 -20.44 2.62 0.07
N ALA A 12 -19.43 3.39 0.48
CA ALA A 12 -19.59 4.75 0.96
C ALA A 12 -18.74 5.69 0.10
N GLN A 13 -19.32 6.81 -0.33
CA GLN A 13 -18.57 7.87 -1.00
C GLN A 13 -17.85 8.70 0.06
N MET A 14 -16.56 8.96 -0.18
CA MET A 14 -15.73 9.79 0.69
C MET A 14 -15.10 10.92 -0.11
N SER A 15 -15.04 12.10 0.51
CA SER A 15 -14.45 13.32 -0.04
C SER A 15 -13.21 13.69 0.76
N ASN A 16 -12.28 14.42 0.15
CA ASN A 16 -11.03 14.88 0.80
C ASN A 16 -10.19 13.72 1.34
N VAL A 17 -9.80 12.82 0.43
CA VAL A 17 -8.90 11.71 0.70
C VAL A 17 -7.69 11.79 -0.22
N SER A 18 -6.57 11.18 0.19
CA SER A 18 -5.41 10.99 -0.66
C SER A 18 -5.09 9.51 -0.78
N ILE A 19 -4.69 9.07 -1.96
CA ILE A 19 -4.35 7.68 -2.26
C ILE A 19 -2.92 7.63 -2.74
N LEU A 20 -2.13 6.71 -2.21
CA LEU A 20 -0.76 6.45 -2.62
C LEU A 20 -0.67 5.05 -3.24
N PHE A 21 -0.07 4.98 -4.43
CA PHE A 21 0.39 3.74 -5.05
C PHE A 21 1.92 3.75 -5.10
N ALA A 22 2.54 2.63 -4.75
CA ALA A 22 3.98 2.42 -4.81
C ALA A 22 4.28 1.08 -5.46
N ASP A 23 5.08 1.10 -6.51
CA ASP A 23 5.42 -0.07 -7.33
C ASP A 23 6.93 -0.34 -7.27
N ILE A 24 7.33 -1.61 -7.14
CA ILE A 24 8.74 -1.99 -7.04
C ILE A 24 9.35 -2.10 -8.43
N VAL A 25 10.16 -1.11 -8.79
CA VAL A 25 10.86 -1.10 -10.07
C VAL A 25 11.81 -2.31 -10.17
N GLY A 26 11.66 -3.11 -11.23
CA GLY A 26 12.57 -4.23 -11.52
C GLY A 26 12.22 -5.55 -10.82
N PHE A 27 11.08 -5.62 -10.13
CA PHE A 27 10.63 -6.83 -9.44
C PHE A 27 10.58 -8.07 -10.33
N THR A 28 10.13 -7.96 -11.58
CA THR A 28 10.07 -9.09 -12.52
C THR A 28 11.44 -9.73 -12.76
N LYS A 29 12.50 -8.91 -12.83
CA LYS A 29 13.87 -9.40 -13.03
C LYS A 29 14.46 -9.99 -11.74
N MET A 30 14.08 -9.44 -10.59
CA MET A 30 14.52 -9.95 -9.29
C MET A 30 13.87 -11.30 -8.97
N SER A 31 12.56 -11.43 -9.25
CA SER A 31 11.78 -12.65 -9.02
C SER A 31 12.15 -13.81 -9.95
N SER A 32 12.61 -13.54 -11.18
CA SER A 32 12.94 -14.60 -12.14
C SER A 32 14.08 -15.52 -11.70
N ASN A 33 14.91 -15.08 -10.74
CA ASN A 33 16.08 -15.82 -10.27
C ASN A 33 15.94 -16.33 -8.82
N LYS A 34 14.76 -16.20 -8.20
CA LYS A 34 14.50 -16.64 -6.83
C LYS A 34 13.45 -17.76 -6.80
N THR A 35 13.51 -18.62 -5.79
CA THR A 35 12.44 -19.59 -5.51
C THR A 35 11.19 -18.85 -5.03
N ALA A 36 10.02 -19.47 -5.19
CA ALA A 36 8.76 -18.89 -4.73
C ALA A 36 8.77 -18.58 -3.22
N GLU A 37 9.33 -19.48 -2.40
CA GLU A 37 9.47 -19.28 -0.96
C GLU A 37 10.33 -18.06 -0.63
N ASN A 38 11.54 -17.98 -1.19
CA ASN A 38 12.43 -16.84 -0.95
C ASN A 38 11.82 -15.52 -1.41
N LEU A 39 11.08 -15.52 -2.53
CA LEU A 39 10.42 -14.32 -3.03
C LEU A 39 9.32 -13.83 -2.09
N VAL A 40 8.54 -14.75 -1.53
CA VAL A 40 7.49 -14.43 -0.55
C VAL A 40 8.11 -13.87 0.73
N ASP A 41 9.22 -14.43 1.21
CA ASP A 41 9.90 -13.94 2.41
C ASP A 41 10.40 -12.49 2.25
N ILE A 42 11.01 -12.19 1.09
CA ILE A 42 11.49 -10.84 0.73
C ILE A 42 10.34 -9.85 0.68
N LEU A 43 9.25 -10.21 0.00
CA LEU A 43 8.05 -9.37 -0.09
C LEU A 43 7.43 -9.15 1.29
N ASN A 44 7.41 -10.18 2.14
CA ASN A 44 6.83 -10.10 3.47
C ASN A 44 7.64 -9.17 4.39
N ASP A 45 8.98 -9.21 4.35
CA ASP A 45 9.81 -8.25 5.09
C ASP A 45 9.62 -6.82 4.56
N LEU A 46 9.67 -6.62 3.24
CA LEU A 46 9.52 -5.30 2.63
C LEU A 46 8.15 -4.69 2.92
N PHE A 47 7.07 -5.43 2.69
CA PHE A 47 5.72 -4.96 2.98
C PHE A 47 5.44 -4.82 4.47
N GLY A 48 6.06 -5.64 5.33
CA GLY A 48 6.01 -5.43 6.78
C GLY A 48 6.60 -4.08 7.21
N ARG A 49 7.70 -3.65 6.57
CA ARG A 49 8.26 -2.30 6.78
C ARG A 49 7.33 -1.21 6.27
N PHE A 50 6.69 -1.42 5.11
CA PHE A 50 5.72 -0.46 4.56
C PHE A 50 4.47 -0.35 5.44
N ASP A 51 3.99 -1.46 6.00
CA ASP A 51 2.83 -1.47 6.91
C ASP A 51 3.10 -0.64 8.15
N LYS A 52 4.31 -0.74 8.72
CA LYS A 52 4.73 0.13 9.83
C LYS A 52 4.76 1.61 9.43
N ILE A 53 5.37 1.93 8.29
CA ILE A 53 5.45 3.30 7.77
C ILE A 53 4.06 3.86 7.48
N CYS A 54 3.15 3.04 6.94
CA CYS A 54 1.77 3.41 6.64
C CYS A 54 1.07 3.89 7.92
N LEU A 55 1.12 3.07 8.97
CA LEU A 55 0.55 3.39 10.27
C LEU A 55 1.16 4.66 10.88
N ASP A 56 2.49 4.74 10.92
CA ASP A 56 3.22 5.86 11.50
C ASP A 56 3.00 7.19 10.74
N SER A 57 2.69 7.10 9.44
CA SER A 57 2.38 8.26 8.59
C SER A 57 0.91 8.67 8.62
N GLY A 58 0.05 7.92 9.32
CA GLY A 58 -1.38 8.21 9.37
C GLY A 58 -2.14 7.86 8.09
N CYS A 59 -1.68 6.81 7.41
CA CYS A 59 -2.34 6.20 6.26
C CYS A 59 -2.88 4.82 6.66
N GLU A 60 -3.91 4.38 5.95
CA GLU A 60 -4.51 3.05 6.05
C GLU A 60 -4.15 2.23 4.81
N LYS A 61 -3.66 1.01 5.04
CA LYS A 61 -3.38 0.08 3.95
C LYS A 61 -4.70 -0.36 3.33
N ILE A 62 -4.80 -0.30 2.00
CA ILE A 62 -5.93 -0.90 1.30
C ILE A 62 -5.60 -2.36 0.97
N SER A 63 -4.54 -2.58 0.20
CA SER A 63 -4.08 -3.93 -0.13
C SER A 63 -2.73 -3.87 -0.84
N THR A 64 -2.30 -5.03 -1.32
CA THR A 64 -1.19 -5.22 -2.25
C THR A 64 -1.71 -5.88 -3.53
N LEU A 65 -1.13 -5.55 -4.67
CA LEU A 65 -1.39 -6.21 -5.95
C LEU A 65 -0.03 -6.63 -6.54
N GLY A 66 0.39 -7.87 -6.24
CA GLY A 66 1.74 -8.31 -6.57
C GLY A 66 2.78 -7.50 -5.81
N ASP A 67 3.65 -6.83 -6.56
CA ASP A 67 4.71 -5.93 -6.09
C ASP A 67 4.25 -4.48 -5.85
N CYS A 68 3.01 -4.16 -6.20
CA CYS A 68 2.41 -2.87 -5.95
C CYS A 68 1.74 -2.81 -4.56
N TYR A 69 2.08 -1.77 -3.79
CA TYR A 69 1.50 -1.45 -2.49
C TYR A 69 0.63 -0.20 -2.61
N TYR A 70 -0.57 -0.21 -2.01
CA TYR A 70 -1.42 0.98 -2.02
C TYR A 70 -2.19 1.22 -0.71
N SER A 71 -2.33 2.50 -0.40
CA SER A 71 -2.88 3.00 0.86
C SER A 71 -3.70 4.28 0.63
N VAL A 72 -4.48 4.64 1.64
CA VAL A 72 -5.32 5.84 1.65
C VAL A 72 -5.08 6.63 2.93
N SER A 73 -5.23 7.94 2.87
CA SER A 73 -5.30 8.81 4.05
C SER A 73 -6.59 9.64 3.99
N GLY A 74 -7.26 9.82 5.14
CA GLY A 74 -8.60 10.40 5.22
C GLY A 74 -9.76 9.40 5.07
N CYS A 75 -9.45 8.10 5.09
CA CYS A 75 -10.42 7.00 5.10
C CYS A 75 -9.88 5.87 6.00
N PRO A 76 -10.69 5.27 6.89
CA PRO A 76 -12.12 5.55 7.11
C PRO A 76 -12.37 6.84 7.90
N GLU A 77 -11.38 7.32 8.65
CA GLU A 77 -11.50 8.54 9.44
C GLU A 77 -11.04 9.78 8.64
N PRO A 78 -11.90 10.80 8.47
CA PRO A 78 -11.52 12.04 7.81
C PRO A 78 -10.40 12.77 8.55
N ARG A 79 -9.48 13.36 7.80
CA ARG A 79 -8.41 14.20 8.35
C ARG A 79 -8.03 15.31 7.39
N ILE A 80 -7.66 16.47 7.93
CA ILE A 80 -7.36 17.67 7.14
C ILE A 80 -5.99 17.62 6.46
N ASP A 81 -5.05 16.88 7.02
CA ASP A 81 -3.67 16.74 6.58
C ASP A 81 -3.43 15.46 5.73
N HIS A 82 -4.50 14.88 5.16
CA HIS A 82 -4.45 13.62 4.40
C HIS A 82 -3.40 13.63 3.29
N ALA A 83 -3.25 14.76 2.58
CA ALA A 83 -2.27 14.92 1.53
C ALA A 83 -0.82 14.90 2.07
N SER A 84 -0.57 15.61 3.18
CA SER A 84 0.74 15.63 3.84
C SER A 84 1.14 14.24 4.34
N CYS A 85 0.18 13.46 4.84
CA CYS A 85 0.39 12.09 5.29
C CYS A 85 0.83 11.16 4.16
N CYS A 86 0.13 11.19 3.01
CA CYS A 86 0.53 10.40 1.84
C CYS A 86 1.92 10.80 1.32
N VAL A 87 2.24 12.10 1.29
CA VAL A 87 3.58 12.55 0.86
C VAL A 87 4.67 12.09 1.83
N LEU A 88 4.44 12.23 3.14
CA LEU A 88 5.36 11.73 4.17
C LEU A 88 5.59 10.22 4.02
N MET A 89 4.52 9.46 3.86
CA MET A 89 4.58 8.02 3.63
C MET A 89 5.43 7.69 2.40
N GLY A 90 5.19 8.35 1.26
CA GLY A 90 5.98 8.13 0.05
C GLY A 90 7.48 8.39 0.25
N LEU A 91 7.83 9.46 0.96
CA LEU A 91 9.23 9.76 1.29
C LEU A 91 9.86 8.67 2.18
N LEU A 92 9.12 8.16 3.16
CA LEU A 92 9.58 7.11 4.05
C LEU A 92 9.70 5.75 3.33
N VAL A 93 8.76 5.41 2.45
CA VAL A 93 8.81 4.23 1.59
C VAL A 93 10.05 4.25 0.70
N CYS A 94 10.35 5.39 0.04
CA CYS A 94 11.58 5.52 -0.75
C CYS A 94 12.84 5.31 0.09
N ARG A 95 12.88 5.83 1.32
CA ARG A 95 14.01 5.61 2.24
C ARG A 95 14.13 4.14 2.66
N ALA A 96 13.01 3.48 2.93
CA ALA A 96 12.98 2.07 3.30
C ALA A 96 13.49 1.18 2.17
N ILE A 97 13.13 1.46 0.91
CA ILE A 97 13.66 0.75 -0.27
C ILE A 97 15.18 0.92 -0.37
N VAL A 98 15.69 2.15 -0.25
CA VAL A 98 17.14 2.41 -0.28
C VAL A 98 17.89 1.71 0.86
N GLN A 99 17.26 1.48 2.01
CA GLN A 99 17.84 0.71 3.11
C GLN A 99 17.76 -0.79 2.87
N PHE A 100 16.68 -1.26 2.25
CA PHE A 100 16.48 -2.66 1.89
C PHE A 100 17.54 -3.13 0.88
N ASP A 101 17.78 -2.33 -0.17
CA ASP A 101 18.79 -2.58 -1.21
C ASP A 101 20.25 -2.63 -0.70
N LYS A 102 20.51 -2.18 0.54
CA LYS A 102 21.85 -2.20 1.14
C LYS A 102 22.12 -3.44 2.01
N VAL A 103 21.08 -4.18 2.35
CA VAL A 103 21.13 -5.30 3.30
C VAL A 103 20.99 -6.65 2.57
N GLU A 104 20.32 -6.68 1.42
CA GLU A 104 20.35 -7.78 0.44
C GLU A 104 21.44 -7.56 -0.62
#